data_AF-A0A356MPE2-F1
#
_entry.id   AF-A0A356MPE2-F1
#
_cell.length_a   1.000
_cell.length_b   1.000
_cell.length_c   1.000
_cell.angle_alpha   90.00
_cell.angle_beta   90.00
_cell.angle_gamma   90.00
#
_symmetry.space_group_name_H-M   'P 1'
#
loop_
_entity.id
_entity.type
_entity.pdbx_description
1 polymer ?
#
loop_
_entity_poly.entity_id
_entity_poly.type
_entity_poly.pdbx_seq_one_letter_code
_entity_poly.pdbx_strand_id
1 'polypeptide(L)' 'MTTPSTLIPENTPRRVPKPKWLRVKLPTGTAYKEVRDIVSKHKLHTICESGHCPNMGECWGAG' A
#
# COMPACT_ATOMS: atom_id res chain seq x y z
N MET A 1 10.45 39.56 -11.53
CA MET A 1 9.44 38.48 -11.57
C MET A 1 9.90 37.40 -10.60
N THR A 2 9.51 37.54 -9.35
CA THR A 2 9.94 36.72 -8.21
C THR A 2 9.05 35.48 -8.13
N THR A 3 9.60 34.33 -8.51
CA THR A 3 8.96 33.03 -8.28
C THR A 3 9.02 32.72 -6.77
N PRO A 4 7.90 32.44 -6.09
CA PRO A 4 7.95 32.02 -4.69
C PRO A 4 8.53 30.60 -4.63
N SER A 5 9.76 30.50 -4.16
CA SER A 5 10.42 29.22 -3.88
C SER A 5 9.63 28.50 -2.79
N THR A 6 8.94 27.44 -3.16
CA THR A 6 8.21 26.56 -2.25
C THR A 6 9.17 26.05 -1.17
N LEU A 7 8.92 26.42 0.08
CA LEU A 7 9.66 25.98 1.26
C LEU A 7 9.44 24.47 1.47
N ILE A 8 10.27 23.64 0.85
CA ILE A 8 10.36 22.22 1.22
C ILE A 8 11.30 22.16 2.44
N PRO A 9 10.85 21.65 3.60
CA PRO A 9 11.71 21.54 4.77
C PRO A 9 12.89 20.60 4.46
N GLU A 10 14.10 21.12 4.61
CA GLU A 10 15.38 20.45 4.33
C GLU A 10 15.61 19.19 5.19
N ASN A 11 14.79 18.97 6.21
CA ASN A 11 14.90 17.87 7.17
C ASN A 11 14.01 16.64 6.86
N THR A 12 13.63 16.41 5.60
CA THR A 12 12.90 15.19 5.25
C THR A 12 13.89 14.06 4.97
N PRO A 13 13.87 12.94 5.72
CA PRO A 13 14.77 11.83 5.44
C PRO A 13 14.55 11.33 4.01
N ARG A 14 15.62 11.37 3.21
CA ARG A 14 15.61 10.95 1.81
C ARG A 14 15.30 9.45 1.78
N ARG A 15 14.06 9.10 1.43
CA ARG A 15 13.63 7.69 1.38
C ARG A 15 14.42 6.96 0.29
N VAL A 16 15.23 5.98 0.69
CA VAL A 16 15.90 5.08 -0.25
C VAL A 16 14.83 4.21 -0.89
N PRO A 17 14.68 4.20 -2.23
CA PRO A 17 13.70 3.36 -2.89
C PRO A 17 13.99 1.88 -2.63
N LYS A 18 12.94 1.09 -2.39
CA LYS A 18 13.07 -0.39 -2.33
C LYS A 18 13.66 -0.92 -3.64
N PRO A 19 14.52 -1.96 -3.64
CA PRO A 19 15.05 -2.54 -4.87
C PRO A 19 13.94 -3.14 -5.74
N LYS A 20 14.17 -3.28 -7.05
CA LYS A 20 13.14 -3.72 -8.01
C LYS A 20 12.54 -5.09 -7.66
N TRP A 21 13.37 -6.03 -7.20
CA TRP A 21 12.94 -7.40 -6.86
C TRP A 21 12.07 -7.49 -5.61
N LEU A 22 12.04 -6.46 -4.75
CA LEU A 22 11.23 -6.43 -3.52
C LEU A 22 9.86 -5.77 -3.74
N ARG A 23 9.58 -5.29 -4.97
CA ARG A 23 8.31 -4.62 -5.29
C ARG A 23 7.32 -5.62 -5.86
N VAL A 24 6.09 -5.51 -5.39
CA VAL A 24 4.94 -6.29 -5.88
C VAL A 24 4.05 -5.41 -6.75
N LYS A 25 3.23 -6.05 -7.58
CA LYS A 25 2.20 -5.36 -8.36
C LYS A 25 1.02 -5.00 -7.46
N LEU A 26 0.35 -3.89 -7.78
CA LEU A 26 -0.88 -3.53 -7.08
C LEU A 26 -1.97 -4.58 -7.37
N PRO A 27 -2.75 -4.98 -6.35
CA PRO A 27 -3.84 -5.93 -6.52
C PRO A 27 -4.88 -5.39 -7.48
N THR A 28 -5.20 -6.18 -8.51
CA THR A 28 -6.24 -5.88 -9.49
C THR A 28 -7.05 -7.15 -9.70
N GLY A 29 -8.25 -7.23 -9.12
CA GLY A 29 -9.09 -8.42 -9.16
C GLY A 29 -10.36 -8.27 -8.32
N THR A 30 -11.42 -8.99 -8.70
CA THR A 30 -12.71 -9.00 -7.99
C THR A 30 -12.60 -9.72 -6.65
N ALA A 31 -11.97 -10.89 -6.59
CA ALA A 31 -11.76 -11.66 -5.37
C ALA A 31 -11.08 -10.84 -4.25
N TYR A 32 -10.01 -10.11 -4.59
CA TYR A 32 -9.37 -9.17 -3.64
C TYR A 32 -10.36 -8.13 -3.09
N LYS A 33 -11.24 -7.58 -3.93
CA LYS A 33 -12.25 -6.60 -3.49
C LYS A 33 -13.29 -7.26 -2.58
N GLU A 34 -13.76 -8.45 -2.92
CA GLU A 34 -14.73 -9.20 -2.12
C GLU A 34 -14.19 -9.47 -0.71
N VAL A 35 -12.97 -9.98 -0.59
CA VAL A 35 -12.33 -10.22 0.72
C VAL A 35 -12.14 -8.90 1.48
N ARG A 36 -11.70 -7.84 0.79
CA ARG A 36 -11.56 -6.50 1.39
C ARG A 36 -12.90 -5.99 1.94
N ASP A 37 -13.97 -6.15 1.19
CA ASP A 37 -15.31 -5.69 1.57
C ASP A 37 -15.83 -6.48 2.77
N ILE A 38 -15.58 -7.79 2.83
CA ILE A 38 -15.90 -8.63 4.00
C ILE A 38 -15.15 -8.14 5.24
N VAL A 39 -13.83 -7.99 5.14
CA VAL A 39 -12.97 -7.54 6.25
C VAL A 39 -13.45 -6.19 6.78
N SER A 40 -13.70 -5.24 5.87
CA SER A 40 -14.16 -3.89 6.21
C SER A 40 -15.56 -3.88 6.83
N LYS A 41 -16.52 -4.57 6.20
CA LYS A 41 -17.93 -4.65 6.64
C LYS A 41 -18.05 -5.23 8.04
N HIS A 42 -17.24 -6.24 8.34
CA HIS A 42 -17.27 -6.93 9.63
C HIS A 42 -16.27 -6.37 10.65
N LYS A 43 -15.51 -5.32 10.30
CA LYS A 43 -14.49 -4.69 11.14
C LYS A 43 -13.48 -5.72 11.68
N LEU A 44 -13.08 -6.65 10.82
CA LEU A 44 -12.14 -7.71 11.18
C LEU A 44 -10.71 -7.17 11.20
N HIS A 45 -9.92 -7.66 12.15
CA HIS A 45 -8.49 -7.39 12.19
C HIS A 45 -7.74 -8.52 11.49
N THR A 46 -6.95 -8.18 10.47
CA THR A 46 -6.13 -9.14 9.74
C THR A 46 -4.67 -8.71 9.74
N ILE A 47 -3.76 -9.69 9.80
CA ILE A 47 -2.33 -9.42 9.63
C ILE A 47 -2.01 -8.86 8.24
N CYS A 48 -2.84 -9.16 7.24
CA CYS A 48 -2.72 -8.62 5.89
C CYS A 48 -2.82 -7.09 5.88
N GLU A 49 -3.79 -6.51 6.58
CA GLU A 49 -3.97 -5.05 6.69
C GLU A 49 -2.98 -4.43 7.67
N SER A 50 -2.92 -4.91 8.91
CA SER A 50 -2.08 -4.30 9.95
C SER A 50 -0.58 -4.39 9.60
N GLY A 51 -0.17 -5.52 9.01
CA GLY A 51 1.19 -5.78 8.58
C GLY A 51 1.58 -5.14 7.24
N HIS A 52 0.65 -4.45 6.56
CA HIS A 52 0.87 -3.90 5.22
C HIS A 52 1.47 -4.95 4.26
N CYS A 53 0.86 -6.15 4.28
CA CYS A 53 1.43 -7.32 3.62
C CYS A 53 1.61 -7.09 2.12
N PRO A 54 2.82 -7.25 1.55
CA PRO A 54 3.05 -7.07 0.12
C PRO A 54 2.32 -8.10 -0.75
N ASN A 55 1.92 -9.24 -0.18
CA ASN A 55 1.31 -10.36 -0.90
C ASN A 55 -0.23 -10.37 -0.81
N MET A 56 -0.84 -9.34 -0.24
CA MET A 56 -2.28 -9.29 0.04
C MET A 56 -3.15 -9.56 -1.19
N GLY A 57 -2.73 -9.08 -2.36
CA GLY A 57 -3.44 -9.33 -3.63
C GLY A 57 -3.47 -10.78 -4.05
N GLU A 58 -2.36 -11.49 -3.87
CA GLU A 58 -2.25 -12.91 -4.20
C GLU A 58 -3.01 -13.76 -3.18
N CYS A 59 -2.80 -13.50 -1.88
CA CYS A 59 -3.45 -14.26 -0.83
C CYS A 59 -4.97 -14.16 -0.86
N TRP A 60 -5.52 -12.95 -1.04
CA TRP A 60 -6.98 -12.76 -1.11
C TRP A 60 -7.57 -13.12 -2.48
N GLY A 61 -6.74 -13.22 -3.53
CA GLY A 61 -7.16 -13.68 -4.85
C GLY A 61 -7.22 -15.20 -4.99
N ALA A 62 -6.58 -15.94 -4.09
CA ALA A 62 -6.55 -17.39 -4.07
C ALA A 62 -7.63 -18.04 -3.16
N GLY A 63 -8.37 -17.21 -2.41
CA GLY A 63 -9.42 -17.62 -1.47
C GLY A 63 -10.80 -17.73 -2.11
#